data_AF-A0A212KB89-F1
#
_entry.id   AF-A0A212KB89-F1
#
_cell.length_a   1.000
_cell.length_b   1.000
_cell.length_c   1.000
_cell.angle_alpha   90.00
_cell.angle_beta   90.00
_cell.angle_gamma   90.00
#
_symmetry.space_group_name_H-M   'P 1'
#
loop_
_entity.id
_entity.type
_entity.pdbx_description
1 polymer ?
#
loop_
_entity_poly.entity_id
_entity_poly.type
_entity_poly.pdbx_seq_one_letter_code
_entity_poly.pdbx_strand_id
1 'polypeptide(L)'
;MHSLVRVLQFWQGRVIIDAKYCQPQGRTSGCLNWHGVLDYSAPLACRSGAFLLMGQFRKEPAVAGENMAEQNTRPQRVRLPDFAGRAVSLPDGPEAWSCRGEGDAVLLLGLGPESGTNLPHVLPMLVKAPAVYWLESPLVARVLEAWRQEVGLLPREPLPAHWRAVTAEQAVALAGQCRYCIYSPGLRLDPEFWGPLLGRVDAALAFPSSAARASGPMTAEDKGSVRKAGPVLLPGNDGQLLHQELRTALAGCGFGPVVDALPQPSSGMDGAQAGREDEFLARWRTLLHGGKPAFLLSVNMRGLDADGRVFELCRALGIPVALWFVDNPWHVLSGVRLPWWRDAHIFVTDASFVDSLRACGAGRIFHLPLAVAPHMWRDLPDIAPPSFNMEPPLFVGRSAFPEKERFFAAASVPQALETEAATLLEASTGPQNAPHFFWWQDKLGGRLWPGYDVRRPGLGAERCAQANRRRWLLAAGADSVGRLRVIGDDGWKPLLPGTEILPPVDYYTALPEVYARAEAVLNVTSLLLPQSLSQRHFDVWASGGLLLSDATSGLKIFPVELTEPMTLRGPSDFMVKRAWFRAHPKAAYDLRRAWREHLRAQHGYEQRIQQIIETFA
;
A
#
# COMPACT_ATOMS: atom_id res chain seq x y z
N MET A 1 11.34 12.34 31.36
CA MET A 1 11.95 11.11 30.80
C MET A 1 10.82 10.21 30.28
N HIS A 2 11.11 9.29 29.35
CA HIS A 2 10.16 8.57 28.49
C HIS A 2 9.50 9.41 27.38
N SER A 3 10.29 9.67 26.32
CA SER A 3 9.79 10.08 25.01
C SER A 3 9.72 8.85 24.10
N LEU A 4 8.51 8.47 23.68
CA LEU A 4 8.28 7.38 22.72
C LEU A 4 8.50 7.89 21.29
N VAL A 5 9.64 7.53 20.69
CA VAL A 5 9.98 7.88 19.29
C VAL A 5 9.43 6.81 18.34
N ARG A 6 8.70 7.21 17.27
CA ARG A 6 8.14 6.31 16.24
C ARG A 6 8.44 6.82 14.82
N VAL A 7 9.43 6.22 14.14
CA VAL A 7 9.94 6.55 12.77
C VAL A 7 10.55 5.29 12.12
N LEU A 8 10.49 4.97 10.81
CA LEU A 8 9.42 5.10 9.78
C LEU A 8 9.63 4.03 8.65
N GLN A 9 8.56 3.49 8.05
CA GLN A 9 8.43 3.12 6.62
C GLN A 9 6.98 2.66 6.31
N PHE A 10 6.67 2.39 5.04
CA PHE A 10 5.38 2.62 4.36
C PHE A 10 4.24 1.60 4.64
N TRP A 11 3.68 1.55 5.86
CA TRP A 11 2.35 0.96 6.04
C TRP A 11 1.40 1.85 6.84
N GLN A 12 0.12 1.80 6.46
CA GLN A 12 -1.06 2.58 6.88
C GLN A 12 -0.85 3.68 7.95
N GLY A 13 -1.09 4.93 7.55
CA GLY A 13 -0.75 6.10 8.37
C GLY A 13 -1.57 6.26 9.66
N ARG A 14 -0.87 6.67 10.73
CA ARG A 14 -1.37 7.51 11.83
C ARG A 14 -0.21 8.35 12.36
N VAL A 15 -0.26 9.66 12.11
CA VAL A 15 0.55 10.68 12.80
C VAL A 15 -0.40 11.41 13.74
N ILE A 16 0.00 11.64 14.98
CA ILE A 16 -0.66 12.57 15.88
C ILE A 16 0.32 13.70 16.14
N ILE A 17 -0.10 14.90 15.74
CA ILE A 17 0.50 16.17 16.14
C ILE A 17 -0.29 16.63 17.36
N ASP A 18 0.39 17.08 18.40
CA ASP A 18 -0.10 18.27 19.11
C ASP A 18 1.10 19.13 19.51
N ALA A 19 0.99 20.41 19.19
CA ALA A 19 1.97 21.43 19.50
C ALA A 19 1.22 22.60 20.11
N LYS A 20 1.36 22.78 21.43
CA LYS A 20 0.91 24.01 22.09
C LYS A 20 2.08 24.80 22.65
N TYR A 21 2.10 26.06 22.22
CA TYR A 21 3.02 27.11 22.61
C TYR A 21 2.95 27.42 24.11
N CYS A 22 3.99 28.10 24.58
CA CYS A 22 4.20 28.48 25.99
C CYS A 22 3.75 29.94 26.28
N GLN A 23 3.81 30.33 27.57
CA GLN A 23 3.68 31.68 28.19
C GLN A 23 2.29 32.04 28.79
N PRO A 24 2.20 32.90 29.83
CA PRO A 24 2.87 32.79 31.15
C PRO A 24 1.92 33.15 32.35
N GLN A 25 2.47 33.21 33.59
CA GLN A 25 1.79 33.59 34.87
C GLN A 25 0.80 32.53 35.45
N GLY A 26 0.51 32.43 36.75
CA GLY A 26 1.12 33.05 37.94
C GLY A 26 0.33 32.78 39.25
N ARG A 27 1.01 32.18 40.26
CA ARG A 27 0.71 32.13 41.72
C ARG A 27 -0.64 31.60 42.31
N THR A 28 -0.46 30.99 43.49
CA THR A 28 -1.29 30.92 44.72
C THR A 28 -2.36 29.83 44.98
N SER A 29 -2.00 28.98 45.97
CA SER A 29 -2.77 28.52 47.16
C SER A 29 -3.93 27.52 47.05
N GLY A 30 -3.89 26.49 47.91
CA GLY A 30 -5.02 25.62 48.26
C GLY A 30 -4.63 24.21 48.74
N CYS A 31 -4.19 24.06 49.99
CA CYS A 31 -3.81 22.76 50.55
C CYS A 31 -5.02 21.88 50.89
N LEU A 32 -4.87 20.54 50.78
CA LEU A 32 -5.16 19.61 51.90
C LEU A 32 -4.55 18.22 51.64
N ASN A 33 -3.94 17.65 52.68
CA ASN A 33 -3.29 16.33 52.72
C ASN A 33 -4.36 15.20 52.73
N TRP A 34 -4.06 13.91 52.47
CA TRP A 34 -3.24 13.01 53.32
C TRP A 34 -2.63 11.80 52.57
N HIS A 35 -1.65 11.18 53.25
CA HIS A 35 -0.74 10.07 52.89
C HIS A 35 -1.36 8.91 52.07
N GLY A 36 -0.64 8.20 51.18
CA GLY A 36 0.68 7.55 51.33
C GLY A 36 0.45 6.09 51.76
N VAL A 37 1.01 5.03 51.14
CA VAL A 37 2.44 4.69 50.95
C VAL A 37 2.58 3.57 49.88
N LEU A 38 3.81 3.34 49.38
CA LEU A 38 4.23 2.26 48.46
C LEU A 38 4.04 0.84 49.08
N ASP A 39 4.07 -0.30 48.39
CA ASP A 39 5.28 -0.87 47.75
C ASP A 39 5.02 -2.16 46.93
N TYR A 40 6.09 -2.70 46.35
CA TYR A 40 6.18 -3.77 45.34
C TYR A 40 6.11 -5.23 45.86
N SER A 41 6.04 -6.13 44.86
CA SER A 41 6.68 -7.48 44.78
C SER A 41 5.86 -8.76 45.08
N ALA A 42 6.22 -9.81 44.32
CA ALA A 42 5.70 -11.20 44.31
C ALA A 42 6.68 -12.14 45.09
N PRO A 43 6.65 -13.51 45.08
CA PRO A 43 5.87 -14.48 44.27
C PRO A 43 5.45 -15.82 45.02
N LEU A 44 5.16 -16.90 44.25
CA LEU A 44 5.25 -18.36 44.56
C LEU A 44 4.03 -19.22 45.03
N ALA A 45 3.59 -20.10 44.11
CA ALA A 45 3.48 -21.58 44.18
C ALA A 45 2.51 -22.40 45.12
N CYS A 46 1.79 -23.33 44.45
CA CYS A 46 1.54 -24.76 44.77
C CYS A 46 0.39 -25.28 45.70
N ARG A 47 -0.46 -26.16 45.10
CA ARG A 47 -1.24 -27.30 45.67
C ARG A 47 -2.43 -26.93 46.61
N SER A 48 -3.54 -27.69 46.74
CA SER A 48 -4.04 -28.98 46.19
C SER A 48 -5.56 -29.14 46.48
N GLY A 49 -6.33 -29.98 45.75
CA GLY A 49 -7.73 -30.29 46.15
C GLY A 49 -8.59 -31.16 45.21
N ALA A 50 -8.59 -32.48 45.47
CA ALA A 50 -9.59 -33.56 45.20
C ALA A 50 -10.65 -33.52 44.06
N PHE A 51 -10.79 -34.68 43.40
CA PHE A 51 -11.90 -35.14 42.54
C PHE A 51 -13.15 -35.60 43.32
N LEU A 52 -14.35 -35.52 42.70
CA LEU A 52 -15.43 -36.51 42.90
C LEU A 52 -16.49 -36.46 41.77
N LEU A 53 -17.02 -37.63 41.37
CA LEU A 53 -17.96 -37.83 40.26
C LEU A 53 -19.43 -37.75 40.69
N MET A 54 -20.30 -37.21 39.81
CA MET A 54 -21.64 -37.71 39.44
C MET A 54 -22.05 -37.01 38.13
N GLY A 55 -22.85 -37.55 37.21
CA GLY A 55 -23.45 -38.88 37.07
C GLY A 55 -24.26 -38.91 35.76
N GLN A 56 -24.24 -40.03 35.01
CA GLN A 56 -24.98 -40.15 33.74
C GLN A 56 -26.49 -40.36 33.99
N PHE A 57 -27.35 -39.69 33.20
CA PHE A 57 -28.77 -40.03 33.12
C PHE A 57 -29.12 -40.53 31.71
N ARG A 58 -29.53 -41.80 31.62
CA ARG A 58 -30.31 -42.33 30.50
C ARG A 58 -31.79 -42.02 30.70
N LYS A 59 -32.52 -41.81 29.60
CA LYS A 59 -33.96 -42.10 29.51
C LYS A 59 -34.23 -42.81 28.19
N GLU A 60 -35.05 -43.85 28.26
CA GLU A 60 -35.51 -44.68 27.13
C GLU A 60 -36.94 -44.25 26.69
N PRO A 61 -37.49 -44.78 25.57
CA PRO A 61 -38.34 -44.01 24.65
C PRO A 61 -39.85 -44.19 24.86
N ALA A 62 -40.65 -43.32 24.24
CA ALA A 62 -42.07 -43.59 24.00
C ALA A 62 -42.65 -42.80 22.79
N VAL A 63 -43.43 -43.53 21.98
CA VAL A 63 -44.45 -43.10 20.98
C VAL A 63 -43.98 -42.31 19.74
N ALA A 64 -44.18 -42.96 18.59
CA ALA A 64 -44.16 -42.32 17.28
C ALA A 64 -45.43 -41.50 17.04
N GLY A 65 -45.28 -40.26 16.56
CA GLY A 65 -46.34 -39.47 15.96
C GLY A 65 -45.86 -39.00 14.59
N GLU A 66 -46.60 -39.35 13.54
CA GLU A 66 -46.34 -38.86 12.20
C GLU A 66 -46.60 -37.36 12.16
N ASN A 67 -45.54 -36.56 12.05
CA ASN A 67 -45.63 -35.16 11.64
C ASN A 67 -44.66 -34.96 10.49
N MET A 68 -45.18 -34.36 9.41
CA MET A 68 -44.44 -34.13 8.17
C MET A 68 -43.13 -33.41 8.47
N ALA A 69 -42.04 -33.90 7.87
CA ALA A 69 -40.81 -33.14 7.79
C ALA A 69 -41.05 -31.95 6.87
N GLU A 70 -41.46 -30.81 7.44
CA GLU A 70 -41.22 -29.51 6.82
C GLU A 70 -39.72 -29.40 6.57
N GLN A 71 -39.34 -29.65 5.31
CA GLN A 71 -37.97 -29.42 4.88
C GLN A 71 -37.71 -27.94 5.10
N ASN A 72 -36.78 -27.67 6.03
CA ASN A 72 -36.39 -26.33 6.43
C ASN A 72 -35.53 -25.71 5.31
N THR A 73 -36.18 -25.47 4.16
CA THR A 73 -35.62 -24.98 2.90
C THR A 73 -35.27 -23.51 3.07
N ARG A 74 -34.11 -23.27 3.69
CA ARG A 74 -33.48 -21.95 3.66
C ARG A 74 -33.49 -21.45 2.20
N PRO A 75 -34.03 -20.25 1.91
CA PRO A 75 -34.16 -19.78 0.55
C PRO A 75 -32.80 -19.77 -0.14
N GLN A 76 -32.73 -20.37 -1.32
CA GLN A 76 -31.50 -20.56 -2.08
C GLN A 76 -31.05 -19.23 -2.66
N ARG A 77 -30.28 -18.46 -1.88
CA ARG A 77 -29.71 -17.18 -2.30
C ARG A 77 -28.96 -17.32 -3.62
N VAL A 78 -29.19 -16.37 -4.52
CA VAL A 78 -28.51 -16.27 -5.81
C VAL A 78 -26.99 -16.25 -5.60
N ARG A 79 -26.24 -17.04 -6.38
CA ARG A 79 -24.77 -17.08 -6.34
C ARG A 79 -24.18 -16.99 -7.73
N LEU A 80 -23.57 -15.86 -8.07
CA LEU A 80 -22.93 -15.64 -9.37
C LEU A 80 -21.40 -15.59 -9.24
N PRO A 81 -20.63 -15.96 -10.28
CA PRO A 81 -19.19 -15.74 -10.30
C PRO A 81 -18.88 -14.23 -10.33
N ASP A 82 -17.90 -13.80 -9.53
CA ASP A 82 -17.30 -12.47 -9.64
C ASP A 82 -16.25 -12.41 -10.76
N PHE A 83 -15.67 -11.23 -10.99
CA PHE A 83 -14.59 -11.00 -11.96
C PHE A 83 -13.36 -11.92 -11.80
N ALA A 84 -13.19 -12.56 -10.64
CA ALA A 84 -12.10 -13.50 -10.36
C ALA A 84 -12.53 -14.98 -10.44
N GLY A 85 -13.77 -15.23 -10.87
CA GLY A 85 -14.39 -16.56 -10.97
C GLY A 85 -14.85 -17.14 -9.62
N ARG A 86 -14.91 -16.34 -8.54
CA ARG A 86 -15.35 -16.81 -7.22
C ARG A 86 -16.86 -16.66 -7.10
N ALA A 87 -17.57 -17.72 -6.70
CA ALA A 87 -19.02 -17.68 -6.53
C ALA A 87 -19.44 -16.84 -5.30
N VAL A 88 -19.93 -15.62 -5.53
CA VAL A 88 -20.39 -14.67 -4.51
C VAL A 88 -21.90 -14.77 -4.37
N SER A 89 -22.38 -14.90 -3.13
CA SER A 89 -23.82 -14.81 -2.84
C SER A 89 -24.30 -13.37 -2.93
N LEU A 90 -25.36 -13.14 -3.69
CA LEU A 90 -25.95 -11.83 -3.88
C LEU A 90 -26.90 -11.50 -2.71
N PRO A 91 -26.66 -10.42 -1.96
CA PRO A 91 -27.64 -9.89 -1.01
C PRO A 91 -28.82 -9.27 -1.76
N ASP A 92 -29.99 -9.49 -1.17
CA ASP A 92 -31.33 -9.12 -1.61
C ASP A 92 -31.98 -8.03 -0.72
N GLY A 93 -31.36 -7.71 0.42
CA GLY A 93 -31.80 -6.66 1.34
C GLY A 93 -31.34 -5.23 0.97
N PRO A 94 -31.97 -4.19 1.56
CA PRO A 94 -31.69 -2.79 1.27
C PRO A 94 -30.22 -2.40 1.47
N GLU A 95 -29.50 -3.08 2.37
CA GLU A 95 -28.08 -2.85 2.67
C GLU A 95 -27.15 -3.09 1.46
N ALA A 96 -27.62 -3.77 0.42
CA ALA A 96 -26.88 -3.95 -0.83
C ALA A 96 -26.85 -2.68 -1.70
N TRP A 97 -27.78 -1.73 -1.51
CA TRP A 97 -27.88 -0.49 -2.29
C TRP A 97 -27.34 0.73 -1.54
N SER A 98 -26.42 1.46 -2.18
CA SER A 98 -26.00 2.80 -1.74
C SER A 98 -26.82 3.85 -2.50
N CYS A 99 -27.77 4.50 -1.82
CA CYS A 99 -28.65 5.53 -2.39
C CYS A 99 -28.20 6.95 -2.04
N ARG A 100 -28.17 7.85 -3.03
CA ARG A 100 -27.60 9.20 -2.95
C ARG A 100 -28.38 10.18 -3.85
N GLY A 101 -28.18 11.48 -3.66
CA GLY A 101 -28.74 12.52 -4.52
C GLY A 101 -30.08 13.11 -4.04
N GLU A 102 -30.32 14.34 -4.46
CA GLU A 102 -31.44 15.19 -4.06
C GLU A 102 -32.41 15.37 -5.23
N GLY A 103 -33.31 14.41 -5.40
CA GLY A 103 -34.37 14.45 -6.41
C GLY A 103 -35.46 13.42 -6.12
N ASP A 104 -36.69 13.71 -6.51
CA ASP A 104 -37.84 12.84 -6.24
C ASP A 104 -37.84 11.60 -7.13
N ALA A 105 -37.44 11.75 -8.40
CA ALA A 105 -37.26 10.64 -9.32
C ALA A 105 -36.04 9.78 -8.92
N VAL A 106 -36.15 8.46 -9.12
CA VAL A 106 -35.11 7.49 -8.72
C VAL A 106 -34.39 6.91 -9.94
N LEU A 107 -33.07 6.73 -9.83
CA LEU A 107 -32.24 6.04 -10.83
C LEU A 107 -31.60 4.80 -10.22
N LEU A 108 -31.98 3.60 -10.67
CA LEU A 108 -31.40 2.33 -10.24
C LEU A 108 -30.21 1.97 -11.12
N LEU A 109 -29.04 1.83 -10.51
CA LEU A 109 -27.79 1.38 -11.12
C LEU A 109 -27.48 -0.03 -10.60
N GLY A 110 -27.99 -1.02 -11.33
CA GLY A 110 -28.05 -2.42 -10.92
C GLY A 110 -29.33 -2.73 -10.16
N LEU A 111 -30.02 -3.79 -10.60
CA LEU A 111 -31.34 -4.19 -10.10
C LEU A 111 -31.28 -5.25 -9.00
N GLY A 112 -30.10 -5.80 -8.69
CA GLY A 112 -29.94 -6.89 -7.71
C GLY A 112 -30.51 -8.24 -8.18
N PRO A 113 -30.67 -9.22 -7.27
CA PRO A 113 -31.16 -10.57 -7.60
C PRO A 113 -32.69 -10.66 -7.75
N GLU A 114 -33.42 -9.78 -7.07
CA GLU A 114 -34.88 -9.62 -7.12
C GLU A 114 -35.28 -8.53 -8.12
N SER A 115 -36.39 -8.69 -8.84
CA SER A 115 -36.94 -7.66 -9.75
C SER A 115 -38.44 -7.55 -9.61
N GLY A 116 -39.05 -6.72 -10.46
CA GLY A 116 -40.50 -6.62 -10.60
C GLY A 116 -41.13 -6.06 -9.34
N THR A 117 -42.13 -6.76 -8.82
CA THR A 117 -42.99 -6.30 -7.74
C THR A 117 -42.34 -6.38 -6.35
N ASN A 118 -41.27 -7.16 -6.20
CA ASN A 118 -40.53 -7.30 -4.94
C ASN A 118 -39.59 -6.11 -4.65
N LEU A 119 -39.01 -5.47 -5.68
CA LEU A 119 -37.97 -4.45 -5.46
C LEU A 119 -38.48 -3.22 -4.66
N PRO A 120 -39.74 -2.74 -4.80
CA PRO A 120 -40.30 -1.71 -3.92
C PRO A 120 -40.45 -2.12 -2.44
N HIS A 121 -40.47 -3.41 -2.11
CA HIS A 121 -40.44 -3.88 -0.72
C HIS A 121 -39.03 -3.78 -0.12
N VAL A 122 -38.01 -4.07 -0.94
CA VAL A 122 -36.58 -3.91 -0.58
C VAL A 122 -36.22 -2.42 -0.50
N LEU A 123 -36.73 -1.60 -1.41
CA LEU A 123 -36.42 -0.19 -1.56
C LEU A 123 -37.72 0.67 -1.50
N PRO A 124 -38.28 0.92 -0.29
CA PRO A 124 -39.60 1.55 -0.12
C PRO A 124 -39.78 2.94 -0.75
N MET A 125 -38.69 3.67 -1.03
CA MET A 125 -38.78 4.96 -1.71
C MET A 125 -39.27 4.86 -3.16
N LEU A 126 -39.13 3.69 -3.80
CA LEU A 126 -39.62 3.44 -5.17
C LEU A 126 -41.14 3.57 -5.28
N VAL A 127 -41.89 3.26 -4.20
CA VAL A 127 -43.35 3.37 -4.16
C VAL A 127 -43.83 4.83 -4.31
N LYS A 128 -43.01 5.80 -3.89
CA LYS A 128 -43.34 7.23 -3.88
C LYS A 128 -42.64 8.04 -4.97
N ALA A 129 -41.81 7.40 -5.80
CA ALA A 129 -41.04 8.07 -6.84
C ALA A 129 -41.97 8.44 -8.04
N PRO A 130 -42.01 9.70 -8.50
CA PRO A 130 -42.80 10.10 -9.67
C PRO A 130 -42.28 9.52 -10.99
N ALA A 131 -41.01 9.09 -11.00
CA ALA A 131 -40.41 8.32 -12.09
C ALA A 131 -39.31 7.41 -11.54
N VAL A 132 -39.17 6.21 -12.11
CA VAL A 132 -38.06 5.30 -11.86
C VAL A 132 -37.35 5.00 -13.18
N TYR A 133 -36.07 5.33 -13.22
CA TYR A 133 -35.14 5.00 -14.29
C TYR A 133 -34.27 3.83 -13.85
N TRP A 134 -33.83 2.98 -14.78
CA TRP A 134 -32.94 1.87 -14.44
C TRP A 134 -31.94 1.52 -15.54
N LEU A 135 -30.77 1.08 -15.10
CA LEU A 135 -29.71 0.50 -15.93
C LEU A 135 -29.19 -0.76 -15.23
N GLU A 136 -28.95 -1.81 -16.00
CA GLU A 136 -28.35 -3.07 -15.56
C GLU A 136 -27.22 -3.47 -16.51
N SER A 137 -26.21 -4.15 -16.01
CA SER A 137 -25.15 -4.69 -16.88
C SER A 137 -25.72 -5.81 -17.76
N PRO A 138 -25.49 -5.79 -19.08
CA PRO A 138 -25.85 -6.90 -19.96
C PRO A 138 -25.14 -8.21 -19.63
N LEU A 139 -23.99 -8.17 -18.96
CA LEU A 139 -23.32 -9.37 -18.44
C LEU A 139 -24.07 -9.91 -17.23
N VAL A 140 -24.31 -9.06 -16.22
CA VAL A 140 -25.01 -9.43 -14.98
C VAL A 140 -26.41 -9.98 -15.27
N ALA A 141 -27.18 -9.31 -16.13
CA ALA A 141 -28.53 -9.74 -16.52
C ALA A 141 -28.52 -11.15 -17.14
N ARG A 142 -27.60 -11.43 -18.09
CA ARG A 142 -27.49 -12.75 -18.73
C ARG A 142 -27.04 -13.84 -17.77
N VAL A 143 -26.02 -13.58 -16.96
CA VAL A 143 -25.46 -14.56 -16.01
C VAL A 143 -26.47 -14.88 -14.90
N LEU A 144 -27.25 -13.90 -14.45
CA LEU A 144 -28.33 -14.10 -13.47
C LEU A 144 -29.48 -14.96 -14.03
N GLU A 145 -29.90 -14.70 -15.26
CA GLU A 145 -30.98 -15.45 -15.90
C GLU A 145 -30.54 -16.89 -16.24
N ALA A 146 -29.32 -17.08 -16.74
CA ALA A 146 -28.73 -18.41 -16.92
C ALA A 146 -28.66 -19.19 -15.59
N TRP A 147 -28.19 -18.57 -14.51
CA TRP A 147 -28.14 -19.20 -13.20
C TRP A 147 -29.54 -19.61 -12.70
N ARG A 148 -30.56 -18.75 -12.87
CA ARG A 148 -31.96 -19.07 -12.50
C ARG A 148 -32.46 -20.32 -13.26
N GLN A 149 -32.19 -20.40 -14.55
CA GLN A 149 -32.56 -21.55 -15.38
C GLN A 149 -31.81 -22.82 -14.95
N GLU A 150 -30.51 -22.74 -14.65
CA GLU A 150 -29.71 -23.87 -14.14
C GLU A 150 -30.22 -24.41 -12.79
N VAL A 151 -30.70 -23.56 -11.89
CA VAL A 151 -31.27 -23.98 -10.60
C VAL A 151 -32.78 -24.24 -10.62
N GLY A 152 -33.43 -24.22 -11.80
CA GLY A 152 -34.85 -24.49 -11.95
C GLY A 152 -35.78 -23.41 -11.38
N LEU A 153 -35.29 -22.20 -11.16
CA LEU A 153 -36.10 -21.04 -10.76
C LEU A 153 -36.76 -20.39 -11.97
N LEU A 154 -37.92 -19.77 -11.74
CA LEU A 154 -38.59 -18.96 -12.75
C LEU A 154 -37.71 -17.76 -13.18
N PRO A 155 -37.83 -17.30 -14.44
CA PRO A 155 -37.24 -16.06 -14.91
C PRO A 155 -37.56 -14.88 -13.99
N ARG A 156 -36.72 -13.84 -14.05
CA ARG A 156 -36.98 -12.58 -13.33
C ARG A 156 -38.36 -12.00 -13.67
N GLU A 157 -39.11 -11.58 -12.65
CA GLU A 157 -40.36 -10.84 -12.87
C GLU A 157 -40.11 -9.60 -13.74
N PRO A 158 -41.01 -9.29 -14.70
CA PRO A 158 -40.91 -8.11 -15.52
C PRO A 158 -41.00 -6.85 -14.66
N LEU A 159 -40.18 -5.85 -14.98
CA LEU A 159 -40.23 -4.56 -14.30
C LEU A 159 -41.55 -3.84 -14.63
N PRO A 160 -42.07 -2.99 -13.71
CA PRO A 160 -43.30 -2.25 -13.96
C PRO A 160 -43.21 -1.41 -15.24
N ALA A 161 -44.24 -1.45 -16.09
CA ALA A 161 -44.21 -0.83 -17.43
C ALA A 161 -44.02 0.71 -17.44
N HIS A 162 -44.18 1.37 -16.28
CA HIS A 162 -43.92 2.80 -16.11
C HIS A 162 -42.45 3.11 -15.75
N TRP A 163 -41.63 2.10 -15.45
CA TRP A 163 -40.19 2.24 -15.21
C TRP A 163 -39.43 2.28 -16.53
N ARG A 164 -38.46 3.18 -16.64
CA ARG A 164 -37.78 3.50 -17.90
C ARG A 164 -36.37 2.94 -17.90
N ALA A 165 -36.09 2.02 -18.82
CA ALA A 165 -34.71 1.62 -19.11
C ALA A 165 -33.95 2.85 -19.67
N VAL A 166 -32.70 3.03 -19.25
CA VAL A 166 -31.83 4.11 -19.74
C VAL A 166 -30.49 3.58 -20.21
N THR A 167 -29.82 4.31 -21.10
CA THR A 167 -28.42 4.05 -21.48
C THR A 167 -27.43 4.54 -20.42
N ALA A 168 -26.16 4.16 -20.53
CA ALA A 168 -25.09 4.69 -19.68
C ALA A 168 -25.00 6.23 -19.73
N GLU A 169 -25.14 6.81 -20.92
CA GLU A 169 -25.10 8.26 -21.16
C GLU A 169 -26.27 8.97 -20.48
N GLN A 170 -27.47 8.41 -20.59
CA GLN A 170 -28.67 8.91 -19.95
C GLN A 170 -28.59 8.77 -18.42
N ALA A 171 -28.07 7.65 -17.90
CA ALA A 171 -27.86 7.44 -16.48
C ALA A 171 -26.90 8.49 -15.87
N VAL A 172 -25.79 8.81 -16.57
CA VAL A 172 -24.86 9.86 -16.15
C VAL A 172 -25.53 11.24 -16.13
N ALA A 173 -26.34 11.57 -17.14
CA ALA A 173 -27.06 12.85 -17.19
C ALA A 173 -28.16 12.98 -16.11
N LEU A 174 -28.82 11.87 -15.77
CA LEU A 174 -29.88 11.80 -14.75
C LEU A 174 -29.34 11.79 -13.32
N ALA A 175 -28.12 11.32 -13.09
CA ALA A 175 -27.58 11.15 -11.72
C ALA A 175 -27.49 12.45 -10.91
N GLY A 176 -27.39 13.62 -11.57
CA GLY A 176 -27.45 14.94 -10.92
C GLY A 176 -28.86 15.49 -10.66
N GLN A 177 -29.90 14.81 -11.16
CA GLN A 177 -31.31 15.24 -11.11
C GLN A 177 -32.22 14.24 -10.36
N CYS A 178 -31.69 13.05 -10.08
CA CYS A 178 -32.40 11.95 -9.45
C CYS A 178 -31.72 11.53 -8.15
N ARG A 179 -32.48 10.91 -7.25
CA ARG A 179 -31.91 10.04 -6.23
C ARG A 179 -31.44 8.75 -6.90
N TYR A 180 -30.13 8.56 -7.07
CA TYR A 180 -29.58 7.34 -7.66
C TYR A 180 -29.19 6.31 -6.59
N CYS A 181 -29.39 5.03 -6.89
CA CYS A 181 -29.05 3.91 -6.02
C CYS A 181 -28.17 2.90 -6.73
N ILE A 182 -27.01 2.59 -6.16
CA ILE A 182 -26.01 1.67 -6.72
C ILE A 182 -26.15 0.32 -6.03
N TYR A 183 -26.41 -0.74 -6.79
CA TYR A 183 -26.32 -2.12 -6.28
C TYR A 183 -24.84 -2.52 -6.13
N SER A 184 -24.32 -2.41 -4.91
CA SER A 184 -22.89 -2.52 -4.61
C SER A 184 -22.23 -3.82 -5.08
N PRO A 185 -22.88 -5.02 -5.01
CA PRO A 185 -22.29 -6.25 -5.53
C PRO A 185 -22.06 -6.24 -7.05
N GLY A 186 -22.78 -5.40 -7.81
CA GLY A 186 -22.60 -5.22 -9.25
C GLY A 186 -21.14 -4.89 -9.63
N LEU A 187 -20.48 -4.04 -8.83
CA LEU A 187 -19.06 -3.70 -8.97
C LEU A 187 -18.11 -4.92 -8.99
N ARG A 188 -18.48 -6.02 -8.34
CA ARG A 188 -17.67 -7.26 -8.35
C ARG A 188 -18.06 -8.22 -9.48
N LEU A 189 -19.30 -8.17 -9.94
CA LEU A 189 -19.78 -9.03 -11.03
C LEU A 189 -19.30 -8.50 -12.39
N ASP A 190 -19.30 -7.18 -12.58
CA ASP A 190 -18.90 -6.53 -13.82
C ASP A 190 -18.19 -5.18 -13.54
N PRO A 191 -16.95 -5.22 -13.00
CA PRO A 191 -16.19 -4.01 -12.69
C PRO A 191 -15.87 -3.15 -13.93
N GLU A 192 -15.72 -3.78 -15.09
CA GLU A 192 -15.37 -3.11 -16.35
C GLU A 192 -16.54 -2.28 -16.90
N PHE A 193 -17.78 -2.67 -16.62
CA PHE A 193 -18.96 -1.84 -16.86
C PHE A 193 -19.20 -0.81 -15.75
N TRP A 194 -19.26 -1.24 -14.49
CA TRP A 194 -19.71 -0.40 -13.38
C TRP A 194 -18.68 0.65 -12.94
N GLY A 195 -17.38 0.32 -12.98
CA GLY A 195 -16.29 1.25 -12.64
C GLY A 195 -16.33 2.55 -13.45
N PRO A 196 -16.15 2.49 -14.79
CA PRO A 196 -16.13 3.69 -15.63
C PRO A 196 -17.50 4.40 -15.68
N LEU A 197 -18.63 3.68 -15.58
CA LEU A 197 -19.94 4.33 -15.46
C LEU A 197 -20.02 5.19 -14.20
N LEU A 198 -19.63 4.64 -13.05
CA LEU A 198 -19.69 5.37 -11.78
C LEU A 198 -18.65 6.48 -11.71
N GLY A 199 -17.47 6.32 -12.33
CA GLY A 199 -16.52 7.42 -12.53
C GLY A 199 -17.12 8.58 -13.33
N ARG A 200 -17.86 8.28 -14.41
CA ARG A 200 -18.58 9.29 -15.22
C ARG A 200 -19.71 9.97 -14.42
N VAL A 201 -20.46 9.21 -13.61
CA VAL A 201 -21.45 9.76 -12.67
C VAL A 201 -20.78 10.70 -11.65
N ASP A 202 -19.68 10.26 -11.03
CA ASP A 202 -18.93 11.05 -10.05
C ASP A 202 -18.36 12.34 -10.67
N ALA A 203 -17.89 12.27 -11.93
CA ALA A 203 -17.41 13.42 -12.69
C ALA A 203 -18.52 14.41 -13.09
N ALA A 204 -19.69 13.91 -13.52
CA ALA A 204 -20.85 14.76 -13.84
C ALA A 204 -21.38 15.49 -12.58
N LEU A 205 -21.34 14.84 -11.42
CA LEU A 205 -21.68 15.45 -10.13
C LEU A 205 -20.62 16.46 -9.66
N ALA A 206 -19.35 16.29 -10.03
CA ALA A 206 -18.29 17.26 -9.76
C ALA A 206 -18.34 18.49 -10.70
N PHE A 207 -18.92 18.37 -11.89
CA PHE A 207 -19.07 19.48 -12.84
C PHE A 207 -20.48 19.54 -13.43
N PRO A 208 -21.49 20.02 -12.67
CA PRO A 208 -22.89 20.10 -13.13
C PRO A 208 -23.12 21.01 -14.36
N SER A 209 -22.10 21.71 -14.84
CA SER A 209 -22.18 22.73 -15.89
C SER A 209 -21.15 22.54 -17.01
N SER A 210 -20.96 21.31 -17.51
CA SER A 210 -20.13 21.05 -18.71
C SER A 210 -20.80 20.23 -19.82
N ALA A 211 -22.11 19.96 -19.73
CA ALA A 211 -22.89 19.19 -20.71
C ALA A 211 -23.03 19.84 -22.13
N ALA A 212 -22.23 20.86 -22.45
CA ALA A 212 -22.27 21.62 -23.70
C ALA A 212 -20.87 22.04 -24.23
N ARG A 213 -19.83 21.22 -24.03
CA ARG A 213 -18.62 21.29 -24.88
C ARG A 213 -18.17 19.89 -25.33
N ALA A 214 -18.71 19.48 -26.48
CA ALA A 214 -18.05 18.46 -27.29
C ALA A 214 -16.61 18.89 -27.57
N SER A 215 -15.69 17.92 -27.54
CA SER A 215 -14.29 18.11 -27.86
C SER A 215 -14.11 18.66 -29.28
N GLY A 216 -13.76 19.94 -29.40
CA GLY A 216 -13.23 20.49 -30.64
C GLY A 216 -11.85 19.86 -30.96
N PRO A 217 -11.45 19.77 -32.24
CA PRO A 217 -10.14 19.23 -32.61
C PRO A 217 -9.02 20.08 -32.00
N MET A 218 -8.00 19.44 -31.44
CA MET A 218 -6.77 20.14 -31.05
C MET A 218 -6.06 20.64 -32.30
N THR A 219 -6.07 21.95 -32.54
CA THR A 219 -5.26 22.57 -33.59
C THR A 219 -3.78 22.53 -33.20
N ALA A 220 -2.94 22.18 -34.17
CA ALA A 220 -1.51 21.90 -33.96
C ALA A 220 -0.64 23.18 -33.94
N GLU A 221 -1.00 24.17 -33.12
CA GLU A 221 -0.30 25.46 -33.02
C GLU A 221 -0.17 25.93 -31.56
N ASP A 222 0.76 25.33 -30.82
CA ASP A 222 1.32 25.94 -29.59
C ASP A 222 2.72 25.39 -29.26
N LYS A 223 3.67 25.52 -30.20
CA LYS A 223 5.10 25.24 -29.97
C LYS A 223 5.85 26.56 -29.74
N GLY A 224 6.13 26.91 -28.49
CA GLY A 224 7.02 28.04 -28.18
C GLY A 224 6.91 28.65 -26.78
N SER A 225 5.83 28.40 -26.03
CA SER A 225 5.65 28.91 -24.67
C SER A 225 5.85 27.83 -23.62
N VAL A 226 6.66 28.11 -22.59
CA VAL A 226 6.80 27.24 -21.40
C VAL A 226 5.52 27.36 -20.58
N ARG A 227 4.49 26.58 -20.97
CA ARG A 227 3.28 26.41 -20.17
C ARG A 227 3.67 25.85 -18.81
N LYS A 228 3.55 26.66 -17.75
CA LYS A 228 3.67 26.18 -16.35
C LYS A 228 2.74 24.99 -16.17
N ALA A 229 3.26 23.87 -15.68
CA ALA A 229 2.48 22.66 -15.59
C ALA A 229 1.50 22.76 -14.41
N GLY A 230 0.29 22.24 -14.60
CA GLY A 230 -0.83 22.43 -13.67
C GLY A 230 -0.63 21.76 -12.31
N PRO A 231 -1.61 21.91 -11.40
CA PRO A 231 -1.52 21.32 -10.06
C PRO A 231 -1.39 19.80 -10.11
N VAL A 232 -0.65 19.22 -9.16
CA VAL A 232 -0.44 17.77 -9.05
C VAL A 232 -0.97 17.28 -7.71
N LEU A 233 -1.73 16.19 -7.75
CA LEU A 233 -2.26 15.56 -6.54
C LEU A 233 -1.24 14.56 -5.99
N LEU A 234 -0.76 14.77 -4.77
CA LEU A 234 0.24 13.94 -4.11
C LEU A 234 -0.27 13.52 -2.72
N PRO A 235 -0.97 12.37 -2.59
CA PRO A 235 -1.50 11.93 -1.30
C PRO A 235 -0.41 11.63 -0.27
N GLY A 236 -0.37 12.41 0.82
CA GLY A 236 0.56 12.20 1.92
C GLY A 236 0.68 13.40 2.86
N ASN A 237 1.80 13.49 3.58
CA ASN A 237 2.23 14.67 4.35
C ASN A 237 3.73 14.56 4.66
N ASP A 238 4.32 15.61 5.22
CA ASP A 238 5.76 15.71 5.52
C ASP A 238 6.28 14.65 6.50
N GLY A 239 5.40 14.07 7.32
CA GLY A 239 5.69 12.93 8.20
C GLY A 239 5.77 11.59 7.45
N GLN A 240 5.81 11.60 6.12
CA GLN A 240 5.94 10.42 5.28
C GLN A 240 7.15 10.58 4.35
N LEU A 241 8.01 9.55 4.33
CA LEU A 241 9.13 9.47 3.38
C LEU A 241 8.63 9.61 1.93
N LEU A 242 9.51 10.12 1.07
CA LEU A 242 9.29 10.48 -0.34
C LEU A 242 8.34 11.66 -0.56
N HIS A 243 7.57 12.10 0.43
CA HIS A 243 6.59 13.16 0.21
C HIS A 243 7.25 14.54 0.02
N GLN A 244 8.26 14.85 0.84
CA GLN A 244 9.00 16.12 0.72
C GLN A 244 9.85 16.14 -0.56
N GLU A 245 10.49 15.02 -0.88
CA GLU A 245 11.31 14.82 -2.09
C GLU A 245 10.47 14.95 -3.36
N LEU A 246 9.30 14.29 -3.42
CA LEU A 246 8.39 14.38 -4.55
C LEU A 246 7.79 15.79 -4.68
N ARG A 247 7.38 16.44 -3.57
CA ARG A 247 6.88 17.82 -3.63
C ARG A 247 7.95 18.76 -4.22
N THR A 248 9.19 18.61 -3.79
CA THR A 248 10.33 19.41 -4.26
C THR A 248 10.62 19.14 -5.73
N ALA A 249 10.69 17.86 -6.15
CA ALA A 249 10.95 17.47 -7.52
C ALA A 249 9.84 17.89 -8.50
N LEU A 250 8.57 17.80 -8.08
CA LEU A 250 7.44 18.30 -8.87
C LEU A 250 7.56 19.81 -9.13
N ALA A 251 7.90 20.59 -8.09
CA ALA A 251 8.14 22.02 -8.21
C ALA A 251 9.36 22.35 -9.10
N GLY A 252 10.45 21.59 -8.98
CA GLY A 252 11.64 21.68 -9.85
C GLY A 252 11.33 21.38 -11.31
N CYS A 253 10.45 20.42 -11.58
CA CYS A 253 9.90 20.13 -12.91
C CYS A 253 8.81 21.11 -13.38
N GLY A 254 8.53 22.19 -12.64
CA GLY A 254 7.61 23.25 -13.05
C GLY A 254 6.12 22.98 -12.83
N PHE A 255 5.77 21.96 -12.03
CA PHE A 255 4.39 21.67 -11.63
C PHE A 255 4.01 22.42 -10.36
N GLY A 256 2.82 23.01 -10.33
CA GLY A 256 2.32 23.62 -9.10
C GLY A 256 0.91 24.21 -9.19
N PRO A 257 0.21 24.34 -8.04
CA PRO A 257 0.60 23.86 -6.71
C PRO A 257 0.56 22.33 -6.58
N VAL A 258 1.40 21.77 -5.70
CA VAL A 258 1.26 20.38 -5.26
C VAL A 258 0.18 20.33 -4.18
N VAL A 259 -0.81 19.46 -4.34
CA VAL A 259 -1.96 19.33 -3.44
C VAL A 259 -1.82 18.04 -2.64
N ASP A 260 -1.55 18.18 -1.34
CA ASP A 260 -1.26 17.09 -0.40
C ASP A 260 -2.36 16.87 0.66
N ALA A 261 -3.12 17.93 0.98
CA ALA A 261 -4.31 17.93 1.84
C ALA A 261 -5.53 17.20 1.21
N LEU A 262 -5.30 16.00 0.71
CA LEU A 262 -6.28 15.18 0.00
C LEU A 262 -7.16 14.38 0.96
N PRO A 263 -8.42 14.06 0.58
CA PRO A 263 -9.27 13.18 1.38
C PRO A 263 -8.58 11.83 1.59
N GLN A 264 -8.79 11.24 2.77
CA GLN A 264 -8.25 9.93 3.14
C GLN A 264 -9.40 8.94 3.38
N PRO A 265 -9.31 7.69 2.89
CA PRO A 265 -10.33 6.69 3.17
C PRO A 265 -10.40 6.39 4.67
N SER A 266 -11.60 6.34 5.23
CA SER A 266 -11.81 6.24 6.68
C SER A 266 -11.36 4.89 7.26
N SER A 267 -10.42 4.92 8.22
CA SER A 267 -9.91 3.71 8.88
C SER A 267 -10.76 3.26 10.08
N GLY A 268 -11.82 2.47 9.87
CA GLY A 268 -12.62 1.90 10.97
C GLY A 268 -13.52 0.73 10.55
N MET A 269 -13.43 -0.40 11.27
CA MET A 269 -14.23 -1.62 11.02
C MET A 269 -15.59 -1.59 11.75
N ASP A 270 -16.39 -0.54 11.53
CA ASP A 270 -17.73 -0.43 12.10
C ASP A 270 -18.77 -0.19 10.99
N GLY A 271 -19.99 -0.70 11.18
CA GLY A 271 -21.05 -0.83 10.17
C GLY A 271 -21.56 0.46 9.49
N ALA A 272 -20.99 1.62 9.77
CA ALA A 272 -21.23 2.88 9.06
C ALA A 272 -20.33 3.04 7.81
N GLN A 273 -19.82 1.93 7.25
CA GLN A 273 -18.84 1.90 6.15
C GLN A 273 -19.28 2.72 4.93
N ALA A 274 -20.50 2.49 4.43
CA ALA A 274 -21.00 3.13 3.20
C ALA A 274 -21.09 4.66 3.33
N GLY A 275 -21.60 5.18 4.44
CA GLY A 275 -21.71 6.63 4.65
C GLY A 275 -20.36 7.36 4.69
N ARG A 276 -19.29 6.69 5.14
CA ARG A 276 -17.93 7.25 5.18
C ARG A 276 -17.23 7.18 3.82
N GLU A 277 -17.46 6.11 3.04
CA GLU A 277 -16.99 6.01 1.66
C GLU A 277 -17.65 7.09 0.77
N ASP A 278 -18.89 7.47 1.08
CA ASP A 278 -19.65 8.51 0.39
C ASP A 278 -19.15 9.93 0.73
N GLU A 279 -18.87 10.22 2.00
CA GLU A 279 -18.23 11.48 2.42
C GLU A 279 -16.83 11.64 1.78
N PHE A 280 -16.06 10.55 1.74
CA PHE A 280 -14.74 10.52 1.12
C PHE A 280 -14.80 10.91 -0.37
N LEU A 281 -15.71 10.30 -1.15
CA LEU A 281 -15.88 10.66 -2.56
C LEU A 281 -16.47 12.05 -2.77
N ALA A 282 -17.41 12.49 -1.92
CA ALA A 282 -17.94 13.85 -2.00
C ALA A 282 -16.83 14.90 -1.81
N ARG A 283 -15.91 14.68 -0.87
CA ARG A 283 -14.73 15.54 -0.67
C ARG A 283 -13.78 15.52 -1.87
N TRP A 284 -13.62 14.38 -2.54
CA TRP A 284 -12.84 14.28 -3.79
C TRP A 284 -13.46 15.05 -4.94
N ARG A 285 -14.79 14.99 -5.12
CA ARG A 285 -15.50 15.81 -6.12
C ARG A 285 -15.29 17.29 -5.83
N THR A 286 -15.57 17.74 -4.60
CA THR A 286 -15.38 19.14 -4.15
C THR A 286 -13.96 19.65 -4.37
N LEU A 287 -12.94 18.84 -4.09
CA LEU A 287 -11.54 19.19 -4.35
C LEU A 287 -11.30 19.50 -5.83
N LEU A 288 -11.82 18.65 -6.72
CA LEU A 288 -11.60 18.75 -8.16
C LEU A 288 -12.39 19.91 -8.80
N HIS A 289 -13.39 20.47 -8.13
CA HIS A 289 -14.04 21.73 -8.58
C HIS A 289 -13.04 22.88 -8.75
N GLY A 290 -11.91 22.86 -8.02
CA GLY A 290 -10.84 23.86 -8.12
C GLY A 290 -10.07 23.88 -9.44
N GLY A 291 -10.33 22.92 -10.34
CA GLY A 291 -9.71 22.81 -11.66
C GLY A 291 -9.07 21.44 -11.89
N LYS A 292 -8.88 21.09 -13.17
CA LYS A 292 -8.30 19.79 -13.55
C LYS A 292 -6.79 19.72 -13.22
N PRO A 293 -6.35 18.80 -12.35
CA PRO A 293 -4.93 18.54 -12.10
C PRO A 293 -4.22 17.96 -13.33
N ALA A 294 -2.91 18.16 -13.40
CA ALA A 294 -2.05 17.59 -14.43
C ALA A 294 -1.98 16.06 -14.31
N PHE A 295 -1.84 15.52 -13.09
CA PHE A 295 -1.91 14.08 -12.77
C PHE A 295 -2.05 13.85 -11.25
N LEU A 296 -2.30 12.60 -10.86
CA LEU A 296 -2.24 12.10 -9.48
C LEU A 296 -1.04 11.14 -9.34
N LEU A 297 -0.15 11.40 -8.39
CA LEU A 297 0.97 10.54 -8.04
C LEU A 297 0.76 9.89 -6.66
N SER A 298 0.44 8.59 -6.63
CA SER A 298 0.21 7.84 -5.41
C SER A 298 1.39 6.92 -5.11
N VAL A 299 2.06 7.12 -3.98
CA VAL A 299 3.08 6.18 -3.47
C VAL A 299 2.39 5.14 -2.58
N ASN A 300 2.60 3.85 -2.87
CA ASN A 300 1.96 2.71 -2.19
C ASN A 300 0.44 2.91 -1.95
N MET A 301 -0.28 3.37 -2.97
CA MET A 301 -1.76 3.50 -2.99
C MET A 301 -2.36 4.50 -1.98
N ARG A 302 -1.55 5.41 -1.42
CA ARG A 302 -2.05 6.52 -0.60
C ARG A 302 -3.13 7.33 -1.34
N GLY A 303 -4.17 7.74 -0.63
CA GLY A 303 -5.28 8.55 -1.17
C GLY A 303 -6.25 7.81 -2.09
N LEU A 304 -6.03 6.53 -2.40
CA LEU A 304 -6.91 5.72 -3.24
C LEU A 304 -7.71 4.72 -2.40
N ASP A 305 -8.91 4.40 -2.86
CA ASP A 305 -9.82 3.44 -2.22
C ASP A 305 -9.68 2.03 -2.80
N ALA A 306 -10.19 1.03 -2.07
CA ALA A 306 -10.05 -0.38 -2.47
C ALA A 306 -10.86 -0.75 -3.72
N ASP A 307 -11.88 0.02 -4.07
CA ASP A 307 -12.75 -0.21 -5.23
C ASP A 307 -12.35 0.63 -6.46
N GLY A 308 -11.44 1.59 -6.28
CA GLY A 308 -10.92 2.44 -7.34
C GLY A 308 -11.86 3.56 -7.75
N ARG A 309 -12.83 3.94 -6.91
CA ARG A 309 -13.77 5.03 -7.23
C ARG A 309 -13.05 6.37 -7.46
N VAL A 310 -11.96 6.64 -6.74
CA VAL A 310 -11.10 7.82 -7.00
C VAL A 310 -10.34 7.67 -8.33
N PHE A 311 -9.86 6.47 -8.65
CA PHE A 311 -9.21 6.20 -9.94
C PHE A 311 -10.19 6.39 -11.11
N GLU A 312 -11.42 5.90 -11.00
CA GLU A 312 -12.46 6.03 -12.02
C GLU A 312 -12.93 7.47 -12.20
N LEU A 313 -13.05 8.24 -11.12
CA LEU A 313 -13.28 9.69 -11.19
C LEU A 313 -12.13 10.40 -11.92
N CYS A 314 -10.87 10.08 -11.59
CA CYS A 314 -9.71 10.64 -12.29
C CYS A 314 -9.73 10.27 -13.78
N ARG A 315 -10.02 9.00 -14.10
CA ARG A 315 -10.14 8.48 -15.47
C ARG A 315 -11.23 9.19 -16.27
N ALA A 316 -12.43 9.37 -15.69
CA ALA A 316 -13.54 10.08 -16.34
C ALA A 316 -13.25 11.57 -16.60
N LEU A 317 -12.41 12.20 -15.77
CA LEU A 317 -11.91 13.57 -15.96
C LEU A 317 -10.65 13.63 -16.86
N GLY A 318 -10.12 12.49 -17.30
CA GLY A 318 -8.89 12.39 -18.08
C GLY A 318 -7.64 12.87 -17.32
N ILE A 319 -7.60 12.65 -16.01
CA ILE A 319 -6.44 12.91 -15.14
C ILE A 319 -5.61 11.62 -15.07
N PRO A 320 -4.34 11.60 -15.56
CA PRO A 320 -3.47 10.44 -15.42
C PRO A 320 -3.24 10.07 -13.95
N VAL A 321 -3.22 8.77 -13.67
CA VAL A 321 -2.90 8.21 -12.34
C VAL A 321 -1.62 7.38 -12.44
N ALA A 322 -0.62 7.77 -11.64
CA ALA A 322 0.63 7.05 -11.44
C ALA A 322 0.64 6.39 -10.06
N LEU A 323 0.91 5.08 -10.03
CA LEU A 323 1.04 4.27 -8.82
C LEU A 323 2.51 3.86 -8.65
N TRP A 324 3.23 4.46 -7.70
CA TRP A 324 4.60 4.07 -7.40
C TRP A 324 4.65 3.13 -6.20
N PHE A 325 4.91 1.85 -6.48
CA PHE A 325 5.16 0.83 -5.47
C PHE A 325 6.64 0.82 -5.07
N VAL A 326 6.91 1.34 -3.86
CA VAL A 326 8.22 1.33 -3.20
C VAL A 326 8.34 0.23 -2.13
N ASP A 327 7.23 -0.43 -1.80
CA ASP A 327 7.19 -1.71 -1.09
C ASP A 327 6.81 -2.85 -2.05
N ASN A 328 6.72 -4.08 -1.54
CA ASN A 328 6.22 -5.25 -2.27
C ASN A 328 4.81 -4.95 -2.84
N PRO A 329 4.62 -4.86 -4.18
CA PRO A 329 3.36 -4.46 -4.78
C PRO A 329 2.19 -5.36 -4.36
N TRP A 330 2.42 -6.66 -4.17
CA TRP A 330 1.37 -7.60 -3.79
C TRP A 330 0.90 -7.43 -2.35
N HIS A 331 1.78 -7.00 -1.44
CA HIS A 331 1.37 -6.65 -0.08
C HIS A 331 0.40 -5.46 -0.10
N VAL A 332 0.69 -4.44 -0.92
CA VAL A 332 -0.15 -3.25 -1.08
C VAL A 332 -1.46 -3.60 -1.80
N LEU A 333 -1.39 -4.29 -2.94
CA LEU A 333 -2.54 -4.73 -3.73
C LEU A 333 -3.44 -5.74 -3.00
N SER A 334 -2.95 -6.45 -1.96
CA SER A 334 -3.80 -7.33 -1.15
C SER A 334 -4.99 -6.60 -0.49
N GLY A 335 -4.89 -5.29 -0.28
CA GLY A 335 -5.98 -4.44 0.21
C GLY A 335 -6.96 -3.95 -0.86
N VAL A 336 -6.71 -4.21 -2.15
CA VAL A 336 -7.54 -3.75 -3.28
C VAL A 336 -8.56 -4.82 -3.65
N ARG A 337 -9.84 -4.43 -3.74
CA ARG A 337 -10.96 -5.35 -3.98
C ARG A 337 -11.24 -5.58 -5.47
N LEU A 338 -11.02 -4.58 -6.32
CA LEU A 338 -11.45 -4.54 -7.72
C LEU A 338 -10.27 -4.35 -8.71
N PRO A 339 -10.40 -4.74 -10.00
CA PRO A 339 -9.27 -4.84 -10.94
C PRO A 339 -8.78 -3.51 -11.56
N TRP A 340 -9.35 -2.37 -11.19
CA TRP A 340 -9.05 -1.03 -11.75
C TRP A 340 -7.56 -0.68 -11.80
N TRP A 341 -6.76 -1.20 -10.85
CA TRP A 341 -5.32 -0.94 -10.77
C TRP A 341 -4.55 -1.40 -12.02
N ARG A 342 -5.12 -2.33 -12.80
CA ARG A 342 -4.56 -2.83 -14.07
C ARG A 342 -4.42 -1.74 -15.14
N ASP A 343 -5.30 -0.75 -15.11
CA ASP A 343 -5.36 0.33 -16.10
C ASP A 343 -4.45 1.53 -15.73
N ALA A 344 -3.92 1.58 -14.52
CA ALA A 344 -3.07 2.68 -14.05
C ALA A 344 -1.64 2.62 -14.61
N HIS A 345 -0.89 3.73 -14.53
CA HIS A 345 0.55 3.73 -14.82
C HIS A 345 1.27 3.22 -13.57
N ILE A 346 1.79 1.99 -13.62
CA ILE A 346 2.44 1.34 -12.49
C ILE A 346 3.95 1.50 -12.58
N PHE A 347 4.54 1.98 -11.49
CA PHE A 347 5.97 2.10 -11.30
C PHE A 347 6.37 1.19 -10.13
N VAL A 348 7.40 0.37 -10.29
CA VAL A 348 7.92 -0.50 -9.21
C VAL A 348 9.38 -0.20 -8.93
N THR A 349 9.78 -0.11 -7.67
CA THR A 349 11.21 0.05 -7.32
C THR A 349 12.03 -1.22 -7.53
N ASP A 350 11.37 -2.37 -7.64
CA ASP A 350 11.98 -3.68 -7.81
C ASP A 350 11.45 -4.33 -9.11
N ALA A 351 12.37 -4.56 -10.05
CA ALA A 351 12.05 -5.09 -11.37
C ALA A 351 11.47 -6.52 -11.35
N SER A 352 11.72 -7.32 -10.30
CA SER A 352 11.24 -8.70 -10.22
C SER A 352 9.71 -8.84 -10.19
N PHE A 353 8.98 -7.78 -9.81
CA PHE A 353 7.53 -7.80 -9.78
C PHE A 353 6.88 -7.56 -11.14
N VAL A 354 7.62 -7.00 -12.11
CA VAL A 354 7.08 -6.52 -13.39
C VAL A 354 6.33 -7.63 -14.12
N ASP A 355 6.94 -8.80 -14.29
CA ASP A 355 6.33 -9.89 -15.06
C ASP A 355 5.12 -10.50 -14.33
N SER A 356 5.18 -10.61 -13.00
CA SER A 356 4.05 -11.07 -12.19
C SER A 356 2.85 -10.12 -12.28
N LEU A 357 3.08 -8.80 -12.31
CA LEU A 357 2.01 -7.80 -12.42
C LEU A 357 1.41 -7.79 -13.83
N ARG A 358 2.23 -7.94 -14.88
CA ARG A 358 1.76 -8.14 -16.27
C ARG A 358 0.90 -9.39 -16.39
N ALA A 359 1.34 -10.51 -15.82
CA ALA A 359 0.59 -11.77 -15.81
C ALA A 359 -0.77 -11.67 -15.08
N CYS A 360 -0.91 -10.75 -14.12
CA CYS A 360 -2.19 -10.44 -13.47
C CYS A 360 -3.03 -9.36 -14.17
N GLY A 361 -2.58 -8.87 -15.32
CA GLY A 361 -3.35 -8.02 -16.24
C GLY A 361 -3.01 -6.53 -16.23
N ALA A 362 -1.94 -6.08 -15.56
CA ALA A 362 -1.58 -4.66 -15.61
C ALA A 362 -0.90 -4.29 -16.94
N GLY A 363 -1.47 -3.32 -17.65
CA GLY A 363 -1.07 -2.96 -19.02
C GLY A 363 0.11 -1.99 -19.12
N ARG A 364 0.31 -1.14 -18.11
CA ARG A 364 1.34 -0.07 -18.12
C ARG A 364 2.24 -0.22 -16.90
N ILE A 365 3.40 -0.84 -17.07
CA ILE A 365 4.33 -1.17 -15.97
C ILE A 365 5.77 -0.82 -16.32
N PHE A 366 6.39 -0.03 -15.45
CA PHE A 366 7.74 0.52 -15.59
C PHE A 366 8.57 0.21 -14.34
N HIS A 367 9.86 -0.09 -14.51
CA HIS A 367 10.81 -0.12 -13.40
C HIS A 367 11.24 1.31 -13.09
N LEU A 368 11.06 1.75 -11.85
CA LEU A 368 11.41 3.08 -11.38
C LEU A 368 12.04 2.96 -9.98
N PRO A 369 13.38 2.85 -9.89
CA PRO A 369 14.07 2.76 -8.61
C PRO A 369 13.98 4.10 -7.86
N LEU A 370 14.26 4.06 -6.56
CA LEU A 370 14.42 5.26 -5.74
C LEU A 370 15.51 6.22 -6.28
N ALA A 371 15.66 7.37 -5.62
CA ALA A 371 16.57 8.43 -6.02
C ALA A 371 17.21 9.11 -4.80
N VAL A 372 18.22 9.95 -5.04
CA VAL A 372 18.87 10.78 -4.02
C VAL A 372 17.90 11.85 -3.54
N ALA A 373 17.66 11.91 -2.23
CA ALA A 373 16.92 13.00 -1.62
C ALA A 373 17.80 14.28 -1.52
N PRO A 374 17.31 15.49 -1.85
CA PRO A 374 18.14 16.70 -1.94
C PRO A 374 18.93 17.04 -0.67
N HIS A 375 18.38 16.78 0.52
CA HIS A 375 19.02 17.07 1.80
C HIS A 375 20.20 16.13 2.14
N MET A 376 20.39 15.05 1.39
CA MET A 376 21.50 14.10 1.58
C MET A 376 22.84 14.62 1.08
N TRP A 377 22.85 15.63 0.20
CA TRP A 377 24.10 16.17 -0.32
C TRP A 377 24.92 16.80 0.81
N ARG A 378 26.12 16.27 1.02
CA ARG A 378 27.20 16.88 1.82
C ARG A 378 28.40 17.15 0.93
N ASP A 379 29.24 18.09 1.33
CA ASP A 379 30.49 18.37 0.63
C ASP A 379 31.47 17.22 0.78
N LEU A 380 32.21 16.94 -0.29
CA LEU A 380 33.32 15.98 -0.26
C LEU A 380 34.60 16.82 -0.15
N PRO A 381 35.50 16.56 0.81
CA PRO A 381 36.76 17.29 0.93
C PRO A 381 37.58 17.24 -0.37
N ASP A 382 38.34 18.29 -0.68
CA ASP A 382 39.20 18.34 -1.87
C ASP A 382 40.37 17.34 -1.84
N ILE A 383 40.73 16.87 -0.63
CA ILE A 383 41.82 15.92 -0.38
C ILE A 383 41.25 14.71 0.35
N ALA A 384 41.68 13.51 -0.04
CA ALA A 384 41.28 12.28 0.63
C ALA A 384 41.66 12.32 2.14
N PRO A 385 40.69 12.23 3.07
CA PRO A 385 40.99 12.29 4.50
C PRO A 385 41.78 11.04 4.93
N PRO A 386 42.73 11.17 5.88
CA PRO A 386 43.44 10.01 6.43
C PRO A 386 42.45 9.08 7.15
N SER A 387 42.58 7.77 6.93
CA SER A 387 41.61 6.76 7.35
C SER A 387 41.47 6.58 8.88
N PHE A 388 42.32 7.23 9.68
CA PHE A 388 42.31 7.16 11.15
C PHE A 388 41.23 8.01 11.84
N ASN A 389 40.57 8.95 11.13
CA ASN A 389 39.52 9.80 11.69
C ASN A 389 38.08 9.31 11.41
N MET A 390 37.91 8.14 10.80
CA MET A 390 36.59 7.59 10.47
C MET A 390 35.98 6.85 11.67
N GLU A 391 34.67 7.02 11.89
CA GLU A 391 33.95 6.25 12.89
C GLU A 391 33.78 4.77 12.47
N PRO A 392 33.56 3.83 13.43
CA PRO A 392 33.34 2.43 13.10
C PRO A 392 32.23 2.22 12.06
N PRO A 393 32.39 1.22 11.16
CA PRO A 393 31.40 0.86 10.17
C PRO A 393 29.99 0.70 10.74
N LEU A 394 29.01 0.89 9.86
CA LEU A 394 27.64 1.13 10.26
C LEU A 394 26.64 0.31 9.45
N PHE A 395 25.59 -0.16 10.11
CA PHE A 395 24.33 -0.49 9.45
C PHE A 395 23.22 0.41 9.98
N VAL A 396 22.40 0.95 9.07
CA VAL A 396 21.18 1.71 9.42
C VAL A 396 19.98 0.97 8.87
N GLY A 397 19.03 0.61 9.74
CA GLY A 397 17.79 -0.01 9.28
C GLY A 397 16.99 -0.68 10.40
N ARG A 398 15.73 -0.97 10.10
CA ARG A 398 14.83 -1.64 11.03
C ARG A 398 15.12 -3.13 11.18
N SER A 399 14.77 -3.67 12.35
CA SER A 399 14.88 -5.08 12.69
C SER A 399 13.85 -5.95 11.94
N ALA A 400 12.70 -5.39 11.58
CA ALA A 400 11.59 -6.10 10.94
C ALA A 400 10.66 -5.18 10.12
N PHE A 401 9.80 -5.81 9.30
CA PHE A 401 8.62 -5.16 8.72
C PHE A 401 7.72 -4.55 9.82
N PRO A 402 7.21 -3.31 9.66
CA PRO A 402 6.41 -2.64 10.70
C PRO A 402 5.01 -3.26 10.82
N GLU A 403 4.47 -3.36 12.03
CA GLU A 403 3.17 -4.01 12.28
C GLU A 403 3.06 -5.44 11.70
N LYS A 404 4.18 -6.17 11.57
CA LYS A 404 4.22 -7.51 10.95
C LYS A 404 3.22 -8.49 11.59
N GLU A 405 3.06 -8.43 12.90
CA GLU A 405 2.13 -9.29 13.65
C GLU A 405 0.69 -9.07 13.20
N ARG A 406 0.31 -7.81 12.94
CA ARG A 406 -1.02 -7.42 12.46
C ARG A 406 -1.19 -7.71 10.96
N PHE A 407 -0.18 -7.41 10.15
CA PHE A 407 -0.24 -7.63 8.71
C PHE A 407 -0.33 -9.13 8.38
N PHE A 408 0.52 -9.95 9.01
CA PHE A 408 0.59 -11.39 8.80
C PHE A 408 -0.27 -12.22 9.77
N ALA A 409 -1.19 -11.61 10.54
CA ALA A 409 -1.97 -12.27 11.60
C ALA A 409 -2.70 -13.55 11.16
N ALA A 410 -3.16 -13.61 9.91
CA ALA A 410 -3.87 -14.75 9.33
C ALA A 410 -3.01 -15.59 8.36
N ALA A 411 -1.70 -15.32 8.29
CA ALA A 411 -0.77 -16.02 7.40
C ALA A 411 0.06 -17.06 8.18
N SER A 412 0.28 -18.21 7.56
CA SER A 412 1.18 -19.25 8.07
C SER A 412 1.92 -19.94 6.93
N VAL A 413 3.11 -20.46 7.25
CA VAL A 413 3.98 -21.22 6.36
C VAL A 413 4.26 -22.61 6.97
N PRO A 414 4.38 -23.69 6.17
CA PRO A 414 4.68 -25.02 6.69
C PRO A 414 6.11 -25.12 7.25
N GLN A 415 6.27 -25.74 8.42
CA GLN A 415 7.57 -25.91 9.09
C GLN A 415 8.65 -26.54 8.20
N ALA A 416 8.28 -27.50 7.33
CA ALA A 416 9.21 -28.14 6.40
C ALA A 416 9.81 -27.14 5.39
N LEU A 417 9.02 -26.18 4.91
CA LEU A 417 9.50 -25.11 4.03
C LEU A 417 10.32 -24.07 4.80
N GLU A 418 10.05 -23.84 6.08
CA GLU A 418 10.92 -23.00 6.92
C GLU A 418 12.30 -23.62 7.12
N THR A 419 12.37 -24.94 7.33
CA THR A 419 13.65 -25.67 7.40
C THR A 419 14.39 -25.63 6.06
N GLU A 420 13.70 -25.89 4.93
CA GLU A 420 14.31 -25.78 3.61
C GLU A 420 14.85 -24.36 3.33
N ALA A 421 14.05 -23.33 3.67
CA ALA A 421 14.45 -21.95 3.53
C ALA A 421 15.66 -21.60 4.42
N ALA A 422 15.74 -22.12 5.65
CA ALA A 422 16.89 -21.91 6.53
C ALA A 422 18.17 -22.48 5.91
N THR A 423 18.14 -23.73 5.42
CA THR A 423 19.30 -24.35 4.74
C THR A 423 19.70 -23.59 3.47
N LEU A 424 18.73 -23.16 2.65
CA LEU A 424 19.02 -22.34 1.47
C LEU A 424 19.61 -20.97 1.84
N LEU A 425 19.13 -20.35 2.92
CA LEU A 425 19.64 -19.08 3.43
C LEU A 425 21.05 -19.18 4.01
N GLU A 426 21.43 -20.32 4.59
CA GLU A 426 22.80 -20.56 5.06
C GLU A 426 23.79 -20.72 3.90
N ALA A 427 23.35 -21.36 2.81
CA ALA A 427 24.14 -21.51 1.59
C ALA A 427 24.15 -20.25 0.69
N SER A 428 23.20 -19.33 0.85
CA SER A 428 23.07 -18.16 -0.01
C SER A 428 24.25 -17.19 0.12
N THR A 429 24.55 -16.50 -0.97
CA THR A 429 25.62 -15.50 -1.10
C THR A 429 25.10 -14.09 -1.39
N GLY A 430 23.84 -13.97 -1.82
CA GLY A 430 23.15 -12.72 -2.09
C GLY A 430 21.63 -12.91 -2.14
N PRO A 431 20.86 -11.87 -2.50
CA PRO A 431 19.40 -11.96 -2.47
C PRO A 431 18.83 -12.82 -3.61
N GLN A 432 19.55 -13.03 -4.71
CA GLN A 432 19.12 -13.84 -5.88
C GLN A 432 19.16 -15.36 -5.64
N ASN A 433 19.93 -15.86 -4.66
CA ASN A 433 20.00 -17.28 -4.31
C ASN A 433 19.55 -17.58 -2.86
N ALA A 434 18.90 -16.60 -2.23
CA ALA A 434 18.24 -16.75 -0.93
C ALA A 434 16.74 -17.09 -1.11
N PRO A 435 16.06 -17.61 -0.08
CA PRO A 435 14.60 -17.84 -0.10
C PRO A 435 13.82 -16.52 -0.05
N HIS A 436 13.79 -15.82 -1.19
CA HIS A 436 13.07 -14.56 -1.39
C HIS A 436 11.58 -14.76 -1.67
N PHE A 437 10.83 -13.65 -1.76
CA PHE A 437 9.38 -13.64 -1.99
C PHE A 437 8.92 -14.60 -3.09
N PHE A 438 9.55 -14.58 -4.28
CA PHE A 438 9.18 -15.48 -5.37
C PHE A 438 9.50 -16.96 -5.09
N TRP A 439 10.63 -17.30 -4.45
CA TRP A 439 10.88 -18.68 -4.01
C TRP A 439 9.77 -19.20 -3.10
N TRP A 440 9.31 -18.37 -2.16
CA TRP A 440 8.19 -18.71 -1.30
C TRP A 440 6.85 -18.80 -2.05
N GLN A 441 6.61 -17.92 -3.03
CA GLN A 441 5.42 -17.96 -3.88
C GLN A 441 5.38 -19.24 -4.73
N ASP A 442 6.50 -19.64 -5.30
CA ASP A 442 6.62 -20.87 -6.11
C ASP A 442 6.42 -22.13 -5.26
N LYS A 443 6.95 -22.13 -4.03
CA LYS A 443 6.81 -23.24 -3.07
C LYS A 443 5.42 -23.37 -2.45
N LEU A 444 4.73 -22.25 -2.19
CA LEU A 444 3.42 -22.23 -1.52
C LEU A 444 2.23 -22.20 -2.51
N GLY A 445 2.47 -21.76 -3.74
CA GLY A 445 1.42 -21.45 -4.71
C GLY A 445 0.43 -20.40 -4.19
N GLY A 446 -0.81 -20.47 -4.68
CA GLY A 446 -1.87 -19.53 -4.33
C GLY A 446 -1.88 -18.28 -5.21
N ARG A 447 -2.91 -17.44 -5.04
CA ARG A 447 -3.11 -16.25 -5.89
C ARG A 447 -2.39 -15.03 -5.31
N LEU A 448 -1.64 -14.32 -6.16
CA LEU A 448 -1.04 -13.04 -5.82
C LEU A 448 -2.10 -11.97 -5.53
N TRP A 449 -3.21 -12.01 -6.28
CA TRP A 449 -4.39 -11.14 -6.13
C TRP A 449 -5.61 -11.81 -6.82
N PRO A 450 -6.87 -11.56 -6.42
CA PRO A 450 -7.33 -10.78 -5.26
C PRO A 450 -7.38 -11.56 -3.94
N GLY A 451 -7.22 -10.85 -2.83
CA GLY A 451 -7.28 -11.37 -1.47
C GLY A 451 -5.93 -11.37 -0.76
N TYR A 452 -5.83 -12.16 0.30
CA TYR A 452 -4.70 -12.11 1.25
C TYR A 452 -3.75 -13.32 1.19
N ASP A 453 -3.96 -14.27 0.28
CA ASP A 453 -3.14 -15.49 0.15
C ASP A 453 -1.64 -15.17 0.03
N VAL A 454 -1.30 -14.10 -0.69
CA VAL A 454 0.05 -13.59 -0.91
C VAL A 454 0.79 -13.15 0.37
N ARG A 455 0.07 -12.98 1.48
CA ARG A 455 0.69 -12.75 2.80
C ARG A 455 1.42 -13.98 3.32
N ARG A 456 1.12 -15.19 2.84
CA ARG A 456 1.84 -16.43 3.20
C ARG A 456 3.29 -16.42 2.69
N PRO A 457 3.57 -16.24 1.37
CA PRO A 457 4.95 -16.09 0.91
C PRO A 457 5.61 -14.81 1.43
N GLY A 458 4.85 -13.73 1.63
CA GLY A 458 5.32 -12.54 2.34
C GLY A 458 5.86 -12.82 3.74
N LEU A 459 5.16 -13.64 4.54
CA LEU A 459 5.58 -14.00 5.90
C LEU A 459 6.89 -14.81 5.89
N GLY A 460 6.98 -15.82 5.02
CA GLY A 460 8.20 -16.61 4.86
C GLY A 460 9.39 -15.75 4.46
N ALA A 461 9.21 -14.90 3.44
CA ALA A 461 10.25 -14.00 2.95
C ALA A 461 10.65 -12.92 3.98
N GLU A 462 9.75 -12.41 4.82
CA GLU A 462 10.10 -11.49 5.92
C GLU A 462 10.90 -12.19 7.02
N ARG A 463 10.51 -13.43 7.42
CA ARG A 463 11.29 -14.25 8.37
C ARG A 463 12.71 -14.47 7.84
N CYS A 464 12.83 -14.85 6.57
CA CYS A 464 14.12 -15.00 5.90
C CYS A 464 14.88 -13.67 5.78
N ALA A 465 14.22 -12.54 5.50
CA ALA A 465 14.86 -11.23 5.42
C ALA A 465 15.45 -10.78 6.76
N GLN A 466 14.74 -11.03 7.87
CA GLN A 466 15.25 -10.78 9.22
C GLN A 466 16.45 -11.66 9.56
N ALA A 467 16.36 -12.97 9.29
CA ALA A 467 17.47 -13.91 9.49
C ALA A 467 18.69 -13.56 8.60
N ASN A 468 18.47 -13.17 7.34
CA ASN A 468 19.54 -12.75 6.43
C ASN A 468 20.25 -11.51 6.97
N ARG A 469 19.52 -10.45 7.30
CA ARG A 469 20.12 -9.23 7.86
C ARG A 469 20.94 -9.55 9.12
N ARG A 470 20.43 -10.38 10.04
CA ARG A 470 21.19 -10.86 11.20
C ARG A 470 22.50 -11.58 10.80
N ARG A 471 22.45 -12.52 9.86
CA ARG A 471 23.62 -13.28 9.34
C ARG A 471 24.71 -12.35 8.80
N TRP A 472 24.32 -11.36 7.98
CA TRP A 472 25.26 -10.37 7.41
C TRP A 472 25.84 -9.43 8.48
N LEU A 473 25.05 -8.98 9.45
CA LEU A 473 25.53 -8.12 10.54
C LEU A 473 26.55 -8.82 11.43
N LEU A 474 26.31 -10.10 11.76
CA LEU A 474 27.27 -10.92 12.52
C LEU A 474 28.56 -11.16 11.72
N ALA A 475 28.47 -11.49 10.43
CA ALA A 475 29.66 -11.64 9.57
C ALA A 475 30.47 -10.34 9.41
N ALA A 476 29.80 -9.18 9.45
CA ALA A 476 30.41 -7.86 9.51
C ALA A 476 30.95 -7.47 10.92
N GLY A 477 30.78 -8.33 11.93
CA GLY A 477 31.33 -8.19 13.28
C GLY A 477 30.45 -7.42 14.28
N ALA A 478 29.13 -7.38 14.11
CA ALA A 478 28.23 -6.70 15.05
C ALA A 478 28.33 -7.23 16.50
N ASP A 479 28.71 -8.49 16.70
CA ASP A 479 28.93 -9.11 18.01
C ASP A 479 30.21 -8.63 18.74
N SER A 480 31.03 -7.83 18.06
CA SER A 480 32.37 -7.45 18.50
C SER A 480 32.46 -5.93 18.70
N VAL A 481 32.81 -5.51 19.92
CA VAL A 481 32.97 -4.09 20.29
C VAL A 481 33.91 -3.38 19.31
N GLY A 482 33.46 -2.23 18.80
CA GLY A 482 34.24 -1.39 17.87
C GLY A 482 34.33 -1.87 16.41
N ARG A 483 33.60 -2.93 16.01
CA ARG A 483 33.60 -3.41 14.61
C ARG A 483 32.47 -2.83 13.76
N LEU A 484 31.21 -3.20 14.02
CA LEU A 484 30.04 -2.70 13.30
C LEU A 484 28.99 -2.19 14.30
N ARG A 485 28.57 -0.93 14.14
CA ARG A 485 27.47 -0.33 14.89
C ARG A 485 26.14 -0.56 14.15
N VAL A 486 25.06 -0.70 14.90
CA VAL A 486 23.71 -0.85 14.35
C VAL A 486 22.83 0.29 14.84
N ILE A 487 22.35 1.13 13.92
CA ILE A 487 21.33 2.15 14.18
C ILE A 487 19.97 1.58 13.74
N GLY A 488 19.03 1.45 14.67
CA GLY A 488 17.73 0.87 14.39
C GLY A 488 16.80 0.82 15.60
N ASP A 489 15.69 0.12 15.47
CA ASP A 489 14.71 -0.07 16.54
C ASP A 489 15.12 -1.15 17.55
N ASP A 490 14.44 -1.14 18.71
CA ASP A 490 14.67 -2.07 19.82
C ASP A 490 14.55 -3.56 19.45
N GLY A 491 13.87 -3.91 18.35
CA GLY A 491 13.78 -5.29 17.88
C GLY A 491 15.12 -5.89 17.45
N TRP A 492 16.19 -5.09 17.32
CA TRP A 492 17.55 -5.61 17.16
C TRP A 492 18.13 -6.24 18.43
N LYS A 493 17.74 -5.79 19.63
CA LYS A 493 18.29 -6.26 20.92
C LYS A 493 18.20 -7.79 21.10
N PRO A 494 17.05 -8.46 20.84
CA PRO A 494 16.97 -9.93 20.91
C PRO A 494 17.64 -10.64 19.72
N LEU A 495 17.85 -9.97 18.58
CA LEU A 495 18.50 -10.56 17.40
C LEU A 495 20.02 -10.55 17.51
N LEU A 496 20.58 -9.53 18.15
CA LEU A 496 22.02 -9.26 18.26
C LEU A 496 22.41 -9.01 19.73
N PRO A 497 22.33 -10.05 20.59
CA PRO A 497 22.71 -9.93 22.00
C PRO A 497 24.20 -9.58 22.12
N GLY A 498 24.52 -8.55 22.90
CA GLY A 498 25.89 -8.05 23.09
C GLY A 498 26.32 -6.94 22.11
N THR A 499 25.55 -6.68 21.04
CA THR A 499 25.80 -5.56 20.12
C THR A 499 25.30 -4.24 20.70
N GLU A 500 26.07 -3.17 20.50
CA GLU A 500 25.61 -1.79 20.73
C GLU A 500 24.56 -1.40 19.69
N ILE A 501 23.28 -1.39 20.11
CA ILE A 501 22.15 -0.90 19.30
C ILE A 501 21.94 0.57 19.61
N LEU A 502 22.29 1.42 18.65
CA LEU A 502 22.06 2.86 18.68
C LEU A 502 20.60 3.17 18.28
N PRO A 503 19.97 4.18 18.90
CA PRO A 503 18.58 4.54 18.62
C PRO A 503 18.40 5.06 17.18
N PRO A 504 17.18 5.00 16.61
CA PRO A 504 16.92 5.55 15.28
C PRO A 504 17.28 7.04 15.19
N VAL A 505 17.97 7.41 14.12
CA VAL A 505 18.32 8.81 13.81
C VAL A 505 17.31 9.44 12.84
N ASP A 506 17.18 10.76 12.90
CA ASP A 506 16.31 11.48 11.96
C ASP A 506 16.86 11.46 10.54
N TYR A 507 15.97 11.18 9.59
CA TYR A 507 16.30 10.98 8.17
C TYR A 507 16.60 12.31 7.44
N TYR A 508 15.97 13.41 7.83
CA TYR A 508 16.09 14.69 7.13
C TYR A 508 17.26 15.55 7.63
N THR A 509 17.72 15.32 8.86
CA THR A 509 18.75 16.16 9.52
C THR A 509 20.04 15.42 9.84
N ALA A 510 19.99 14.39 10.69
CA ALA A 510 21.17 13.77 11.29
C ALA A 510 21.80 12.66 10.43
N LEU A 511 20.99 11.90 9.69
CA LEU A 511 21.45 10.73 8.94
C LEU A 511 22.58 10.99 7.91
N PRO A 512 22.61 12.11 7.16
CA PRO A 512 23.69 12.37 6.21
C PRO A 512 25.07 12.50 6.88
N GLU A 513 25.15 13.18 8.04
CA GLU A 513 26.40 13.29 8.83
C GLU A 513 26.87 11.92 9.31
N VAL A 514 25.92 11.08 9.77
CA VAL A 514 26.18 9.72 10.22
C VAL A 514 26.73 8.85 9.10
N TYR A 515 26.24 8.98 7.87
CA TYR A 515 26.79 8.29 6.70
C TYR A 515 28.16 8.84 6.26
N ALA A 516 28.37 10.16 6.33
CA ALA A 516 29.63 10.79 5.95
C ALA A 516 30.81 10.35 6.84
N ARG A 517 30.55 10.16 8.14
CA ARG A 517 31.57 9.84 9.16
C ARG A 517 31.90 8.35 9.29
N ALA A 518 31.04 7.46 8.82
CA ALA A 518 31.25 6.02 8.93
C ALA A 518 32.35 5.54 7.95
N GLU A 519 33.27 4.70 8.42
CA GLU A 519 34.32 4.10 7.56
C GLU A 519 33.72 3.37 6.35
N ALA A 520 32.65 2.62 6.57
CA ALA A 520 31.82 1.98 5.55
C ALA A 520 30.39 1.77 6.09
N VAL A 521 29.40 1.80 5.21
CA VAL A 521 27.99 1.47 5.50
C VAL A 521 27.66 0.14 4.83
N LEU A 522 27.01 -0.77 5.54
CA LEU A 522 26.52 -2.04 4.99
C LEU A 522 25.09 -1.88 4.41
N ASN A 523 24.89 -2.29 3.16
CA ASN A 523 23.58 -2.67 2.63
C ASN A 523 23.42 -4.18 2.61
N VAL A 524 22.24 -4.63 3.06
CA VAL A 524 21.71 -5.97 2.81
C VAL A 524 20.32 -5.75 2.21
N THR A 525 20.07 -6.36 1.06
CA THR A 525 18.82 -6.23 0.32
C THR A 525 17.72 -7.07 0.99
N SER A 526 16.49 -6.57 0.97
CA SER A 526 15.36 -7.26 1.60
C SER A 526 14.92 -8.44 0.75
N LEU A 527 14.71 -9.61 1.37
CA LEU A 527 14.18 -10.78 0.65
C LEU A 527 12.69 -10.66 0.30
N LEU A 528 11.99 -9.63 0.80
CA LEU A 528 10.68 -9.19 0.30
C LEU A 528 10.75 -8.45 -1.04
N LEU A 529 11.93 -7.94 -1.40
CA LEU A 529 12.22 -7.07 -2.55
C LEU A 529 13.61 -7.43 -3.13
N PRO A 530 13.76 -8.63 -3.72
CA PRO A 530 15.06 -9.23 -4.02
C PRO A 530 15.89 -8.54 -5.11
N GLN A 531 15.31 -7.68 -5.94
CA GLN A 531 16.05 -6.87 -6.92
C GLN A 531 15.91 -5.36 -6.67
N SER A 532 15.37 -4.96 -5.52
CA SER A 532 15.32 -3.54 -5.14
C SER A 532 16.70 -2.96 -4.86
N LEU A 533 16.77 -1.63 -5.01
CA LEU A 533 17.81 -0.81 -4.42
C LEU A 533 17.19 -0.10 -3.22
N SER A 534 17.65 -0.43 -2.01
CA SER A 534 17.31 0.34 -0.82
C SER A 534 17.78 1.79 -0.94
N GLN A 535 17.14 2.72 -0.22
CA GLN A 535 17.49 4.15 -0.20
C GLN A 535 18.99 4.40 0.10
N ARG A 536 19.67 3.50 0.85
CA ARG A 536 21.11 3.58 1.13
C ARG A 536 21.99 3.59 -0.13
N HIS A 537 21.56 2.98 -1.24
CA HIS A 537 22.27 3.02 -2.53
C HIS A 537 22.38 4.42 -3.14
N PHE A 538 21.54 5.35 -2.69
CA PHE A 538 21.52 6.74 -3.14
C PHE A 538 22.12 7.63 -2.05
N ASP A 539 21.59 7.54 -0.83
CA ASP A 539 21.90 8.44 0.27
C ASP A 539 23.33 8.38 0.77
N VAL A 540 23.92 7.18 0.87
CA VAL A 540 25.27 7.03 1.44
C VAL A 540 26.31 7.73 0.56
N TRP A 541 26.23 7.52 -0.75
CA TRP A 541 27.10 8.18 -1.71
C TRP A 541 26.84 9.70 -1.80
N ALA A 542 25.57 10.12 -1.79
CA ALA A 542 25.21 11.53 -1.76
C ALA A 542 25.72 12.26 -0.51
N SER A 543 25.78 11.56 0.62
CA SER A 543 26.35 12.04 1.88
C SER A 543 27.89 12.00 1.92
N GLY A 544 28.56 11.46 0.90
CA GLY A 544 30.02 11.29 0.88
C GLY A 544 30.52 10.07 1.68
N GLY A 545 29.61 9.22 2.18
CA GLY A 545 29.94 7.93 2.78
C GLY A 545 30.42 6.90 1.75
N LEU A 546 30.84 5.73 2.24
CA LEU A 546 31.23 4.57 1.43
C LEU A 546 30.20 3.45 1.66
N LEU A 547 29.45 3.05 0.63
CA LEU A 547 28.54 1.91 0.74
C LEU A 547 29.26 0.61 0.33
N LEU A 548 29.02 -0.47 1.06
CA LEU A 548 29.32 -1.85 0.67
C LEU A 548 28.00 -2.62 0.66
N SER A 549 27.68 -3.34 -0.42
CA SER A 549 26.36 -3.95 -0.63
C SER A 549 26.45 -5.41 -1.03
N ASP A 550 25.47 -6.23 -0.64
CA ASP A 550 25.21 -7.50 -1.30
C ASP A 550 24.98 -7.35 -2.82
N ALA A 551 25.28 -8.42 -3.56
CA ALA A 551 25.28 -8.46 -5.03
C ALA A 551 23.87 -8.50 -5.67
N THR A 552 22.95 -7.61 -5.24
CA THR A 552 21.60 -7.52 -5.82
C THR A 552 21.64 -7.19 -7.30
N SER A 553 20.81 -7.86 -8.11
CA SER A 553 20.68 -7.60 -9.54
C SER A 553 20.12 -6.21 -9.85
N GLY A 554 19.54 -5.52 -8.87
CA GLY A 554 19.16 -4.11 -8.97
C GLY A 554 20.33 -3.17 -9.26
N LEU A 555 21.56 -3.55 -8.92
CA LEU A 555 22.78 -2.76 -9.21
C LEU A 555 23.05 -2.60 -10.72
N LYS A 556 22.44 -3.42 -11.58
CA LYS A 556 22.60 -3.38 -13.05
C LYS A 556 22.12 -2.09 -13.71
N ILE A 557 21.41 -1.21 -12.99
CA ILE A 557 21.06 0.13 -13.50
C ILE A 557 22.26 1.10 -13.51
N PHE A 558 23.34 0.75 -12.82
CA PHE A 558 24.54 1.57 -12.70
C PHE A 558 25.72 0.93 -13.47
N PRO A 559 26.72 1.72 -13.90
CA PRO A 559 27.96 1.20 -14.48
C PRO A 559 28.67 0.15 -13.60
N VAL A 560 29.30 -0.84 -14.24
CA VAL A 560 29.98 -1.95 -13.55
C VAL A 560 31.21 -1.46 -12.78
N GLU A 561 31.88 -0.43 -13.29
CA GLU A 561 33.04 0.23 -12.72
C GLU A 561 32.74 0.89 -11.37
N LEU A 562 31.49 1.31 -11.17
CA LEU A 562 31.00 1.87 -9.91
C LEU A 562 30.55 0.79 -8.91
N THR A 563 29.95 -0.28 -9.42
CA THR A 563 29.28 -1.31 -8.59
C THR A 563 30.21 -2.46 -8.18
N GLU A 564 31.15 -2.89 -9.02
CA GLU A 564 32.08 -3.98 -8.70
C GLU A 564 32.95 -3.70 -7.46
N PRO A 565 33.53 -2.49 -7.26
CA PRO A 565 34.34 -2.19 -6.08
C PRO A 565 33.56 -2.33 -4.77
N MET A 566 32.29 -1.93 -4.74
CA MET A 566 31.43 -1.97 -3.54
C MET A 566 30.69 -3.30 -3.30
N THR A 567 30.58 -4.14 -4.33
CA THR A 567 29.77 -5.37 -4.28
C THR A 567 30.42 -6.46 -3.43
N LEU A 568 29.67 -7.06 -2.52
CA LEU A 568 30.04 -8.18 -1.67
C LEU A 568 29.51 -9.48 -2.29
N ARG A 569 30.38 -10.46 -2.52
CA ARG A 569 30.03 -11.80 -3.05
C ARG A 569 29.58 -12.78 -1.96
N GLY A 570 29.54 -12.33 -0.71
CA GLY A 570 28.99 -13.06 0.44
C GLY A 570 29.18 -12.30 1.75
N PRO A 571 28.61 -12.78 2.86
CA PRO A 571 28.71 -12.11 4.17
C PRO A 571 30.14 -11.90 4.67
N SER A 572 31.05 -12.83 4.34
CA SER A 572 32.48 -12.79 4.70
C SER A 572 33.25 -11.62 4.08
N ASP A 573 32.81 -11.13 2.93
CA ASP A 573 33.56 -10.17 2.11
C ASP A 573 33.64 -8.78 2.75
N PHE A 574 32.69 -8.45 3.64
CA PHE A 574 32.59 -7.11 4.23
C PHE A 574 33.89 -6.68 4.90
N MET A 575 34.46 -7.56 5.73
CA MET A 575 35.70 -7.28 6.45
C MET A 575 36.92 -7.22 5.50
N VAL A 576 36.93 -8.01 4.43
CA VAL A 576 37.99 -8.01 3.41
C VAL A 576 37.95 -6.70 2.61
N LYS A 577 36.79 -6.32 2.08
CA LYS A 577 36.60 -5.07 1.33
C LYS A 577 36.87 -3.83 2.19
N ARG A 578 36.40 -3.82 3.44
CA ARG A 578 36.72 -2.77 4.42
C ARG A 578 38.23 -2.62 4.62
N ALA A 579 38.94 -3.72 4.90
CA ALA A 579 40.38 -3.69 5.10
C ALA A 579 41.12 -3.18 3.84
N TRP A 580 40.65 -3.57 2.64
CA TRP A 580 41.19 -3.08 1.38
C TRP A 580 40.99 -1.56 1.23
N PHE A 581 39.78 -1.02 1.42
CA PHE A 581 39.54 0.42 1.31
C PHE A 581 40.28 1.24 2.38
N ARG A 582 40.47 0.70 3.59
CA ARG A 582 41.29 1.31 4.64
C ARG A 582 42.75 1.46 4.22
N ALA A 583 43.31 0.45 3.54
CA ALA A 583 44.66 0.46 3.00
C ALA A 583 44.80 1.32 1.73
N HIS A 584 43.70 1.56 1.00
CA HIS A 584 43.67 2.31 -0.25
C HIS A 584 42.72 3.54 -0.17
N PRO A 585 42.99 4.52 0.71
CA PRO A 585 42.09 5.66 0.93
C PRO A 585 41.84 6.50 -0.33
N LYS A 586 42.82 6.58 -1.25
CA LYS A 586 42.63 7.24 -2.55
C LYS A 586 41.57 6.54 -3.42
N ALA A 587 41.58 5.21 -3.48
CA ALA A 587 40.57 4.45 -4.24
C ALA A 587 39.18 4.62 -3.62
N ALA A 588 39.09 4.64 -2.29
CA ALA A 588 37.85 4.95 -1.57
C ALA A 588 37.34 6.37 -1.86
N TYR A 589 38.24 7.33 -2.07
CA TYR A 589 37.92 8.72 -2.42
C TYR A 589 37.45 8.88 -3.88
N ASP A 590 38.22 8.32 -4.83
CA ASP A 590 37.88 8.38 -6.26
C ASP A 590 36.53 7.71 -6.53
N LEU A 591 36.24 6.58 -5.88
CA LEU A 591 34.95 5.88 -5.97
C LEU A 591 33.79 6.74 -5.46
N ARG A 592 33.94 7.43 -4.31
CA ARG A 592 32.93 8.39 -3.81
C ARG A 592 32.68 9.51 -4.81
N ARG A 593 33.74 10.09 -5.41
CA ARG A 593 33.61 11.16 -6.40
C ARG A 593 32.82 10.69 -7.62
N ALA A 594 33.19 9.55 -8.18
CA ALA A 594 32.55 8.98 -9.38
C ALA A 594 31.08 8.61 -9.14
N TRP A 595 30.75 8.02 -7.98
CA TRP A 595 29.35 7.78 -7.58
C TRP A 595 28.53 9.07 -7.46
N ARG A 596 29.08 10.11 -6.82
CA ARG A 596 28.38 11.39 -6.64
C ARG A 596 28.12 12.09 -7.97
N GLU A 597 29.08 12.06 -8.88
CA GLU A 597 28.95 12.59 -10.25
C GLU A 597 27.84 11.87 -11.02
N HIS A 598 27.87 10.52 -11.04
CA HIS A 598 26.86 9.71 -11.71
C HIS A 598 25.44 9.91 -11.12
N LEU A 599 25.31 9.93 -9.78
CA LEU A 599 24.03 10.13 -9.11
C LEU A 599 23.43 11.52 -9.35
N ARG A 600 24.26 12.58 -9.41
CA ARG A 600 23.80 13.94 -9.77
C ARG A 600 23.25 14.01 -11.19
N ALA A 601 23.89 13.31 -12.12
CA ALA A 601 23.49 13.33 -13.52
C ALA A 601 22.16 12.59 -13.78
N GLN A 602 21.89 11.47 -13.08
CA GLN A 602 20.85 10.51 -13.52
C GLN A 602 19.88 10.02 -12.42
N HIS A 603 20.14 10.28 -11.14
CA HIS A 603 19.40 9.65 -10.02
C HIS A 603 18.89 10.61 -8.95
N GLY A 604 18.48 11.83 -9.33
CA GLY A 604 17.62 12.69 -8.49
C GLY A 604 16.12 12.37 -8.67
N TYR A 605 15.28 12.91 -7.80
CA TYR A 605 13.83 12.74 -7.90
C TYR A 605 13.20 13.52 -9.07
N GLU A 606 13.83 14.61 -9.54
CA GLU A 606 13.39 15.33 -10.74
C GLU A 606 13.43 14.44 -11.98
N GLN A 607 14.50 13.65 -12.17
CA GLN A 607 14.58 12.66 -13.25
C GLN A 607 13.51 11.57 -13.11
N ARG A 608 13.11 11.20 -11.88
CA ARG A 608 12.00 10.24 -11.66
C ARG A 608 10.64 10.83 -12.03
N ILE A 609 10.42 12.11 -11.71
CA ILE A 609 9.22 12.85 -12.12
C ILE A 609 9.14 12.95 -13.66
N GLN A 610 10.25 13.31 -14.32
CA GLN A 610 10.34 13.35 -15.79
C GLN A 610 9.99 11.99 -16.41
N GLN A 611 10.62 10.91 -15.94
CA GLN A 611 10.33 9.54 -16.39
C GLN A 611 8.85 9.15 -16.19
N ILE A 612 8.21 9.57 -15.10
CA ILE A 612 6.77 9.33 -14.89
C ILE A 612 5.93 10.06 -15.95
N ILE A 613 6.22 11.34 -16.20
CA ILE A 613 5.47 12.19 -17.13
C ILE A 613 5.60 11.68 -18.57
N GLU A 614 6.79 11.21 -18.97
CA GLU A 614 7.04 10.62 -20.29
C GLU A 614 6.14 9.40 -20.58
N THR A 615 5.65 8.69 -19.55
CA THR A 615 4.71 7.56 -19.74
C THR A 615 3.26 7.97 -20.02
N PHE A 616 2.91 9.25 -19.84
CA PHE A 616 1.55 9.75 -20.07
C PHE A 616 1.31 10.23 -21.52
N ALA A 617 2.36 10.26 -22.34
CA ALA A 617 2.36 10.80 -23.70
C ALA A 617 1.79 9.85 -24.76
#